data_AF-E2BLX9-F1
#
_entry.id   AF-E2BLX9-F1
#
_cell.length_a   1.000
_cell.length_b   1.000
_cell.length_c   1.000
_cell.angle_alpha   90.00
_cell.angle_beta   90.00
_cell.angle_gamma   90.00
#
_symmetry.space_group_name_H-M   'P 1'
#
loop_
_entity.id
_entity.type
_entity.pdbx_description
1 polymer ?
#
loop_
_entity_poly.entity_id
_entity_poly.type
_entity_poly.pdbx_seq_one_letter_code
_entity_poly.pdbx_strand_id
1 'polypeptide(L)' 'NILNDIFSDRWIGRKDTIEWPPRSLDLTPLDFFYYGYLKTKIYEIRSENLEEMQEKIVNVSNSITPD' A
#
# COMPACT_ATOMS: atom_id res chain seq x y z
N ASN A 1 -7.31 -20.26 -9.31
CA ASN A 1 -7.56 -19.47 -8.07
C ASN A 1 -7.61 -18.05 -8.58
N ILE A 2 -8.80 -17.44 -8.69
CA ILE A 2 -9.03 -16.29 -9.60
C ILE A 2 -7.99 -15.18 -9.41
N LEU A 3 -7.57 -14.92 -8.17
CA LEU A 3 -6.56 -13.90 -7.88
C LEU A 3 -5.15 -14.31 -8.33
N ASN A 4 -4.74 -15.58 -8.19
CA ASN A 4 -3.49 -16.09 -8.78
C ASN A 4 -3.53 -15.98 -10.31
N ASP A 5 -4.69 -16.24 -10.91
CA ASP A 5 -4.86 -16.28 -12.36
C ASP A 5 -4.82 -14.86 -12.97
N ILE A 6 -5.31 -13.84 -12.24
CA ILE A 6 -5.35 -12.44 -12.69
C ILE A 6 -4.09 -11.66 -12.30
N PHE A 7 -3.58 -11.87 -11.09
CA PHE A 7 -2.52 -11.03 -10.51
C PHE A 7 -1.16 -11.73 -10.41
N SER A 8 -1.08 -13.05 -10.65
CA SER A 8 0.15 -13.85 -10.82
C SER A 8 1.31 -13.40 -9.93
N ASP A 9 1.38 -13.91 -8.71
CA ASP A 9 2.39 -13.61 -7.68
C ASP A 9 2.45 -12.14 -7.22
N ARG A 10 1.55 -11.27 -7.68
CA ARG A 10 1.49 -9.84 -7.30
C ARG A 10 0.34 -9.50 -6.36
N TRP A 11 -0.26 -10.48 -5.71
CA TRP A 11 -1.32 -10.25 -4.72
C TRP A 11 -0.99 -10.99 -3.42
N ILE A 12 -1.47 -10.49 -2.29
CA ILE A 12 -1.15 -11.03 -0.96
C ILE A 12 -2.40 -11.72 -0.40
N GLY A 13 -2.29 -12.99 0.01
CA GLY A 13 -3.42 -13.75 0.56
C GLY A 13 -3.05 -15.02 1.32
N ARG A 14 -4.03 -15.59 2.03
CA ARG A 14 -3.87 -16.75 2.94
C ARG A 14 -3.56 -18.10 2.27
N LYS A 15 -3.33 -18.14 0.95
CA LYS A 15 -3.10 -19.38 0.17
C LYS A 15 -2.17 -19.15 -1.02
N ASP A 16 -1.24 -18.21 -0.87
CA ASP A 16 -0.20 -17.95 -1.86
C ASP A 16 1.14 -18.59 -1.41
N THR A 17 2.22 -18.36 -2.16
CA THR A 17 3.57 -18.90 -1.90
C THR A 17 4.09 -18.60 -0.50
N ILE A 18 3.62 -17.52 0.13
CA ILE A 18 3.95 -17.13 1.51
C ILE A 18 2.69 -17.23 2.37
N GLU A 19 2.65 -18.23 3.26
CA GLU A 19 1.58 -18.35 4.26
C GLU A 19 1.78 -17.31 5.38
N TRP A 20 0.96 -16.26 5.36
CA TRP A 20 0.97 -15.23 6.40
C TRP A 20 0.08 -15.65 7.60
N PRO A 21 0.54 -15.49 8.85
CA PRO A 21 -0.27 -15.82 10.02
C PRO A 21 -1.52 -14.92 10.15
N PRO A 22 -2.53 -15.31 10.96
CA PRO A 22 -3.69 -14.48 11.23
C PRO A 22 -3.29 -13.14 11.86
N ARG A 23 -3.88 -12.03 11.40
CA ARG A 23 -3.62 -10.64 11.86
C ARG A 23 -2.22 -10.10 11.55
N SER A 24 -1.63 -10.53 10.43
CA SER A 24 -0.32 -10.06 9.96
C SER A 24 -0.35 -8.72 9.22
N LEU A 25 -1.20 -7.75 9.64
CA LEU A 25 -1.13 -6.41 9.04
C LEU A 25 0.29 -5.85 9.22
N ASP A 26 0.91 -6.07 10.38
CA ASP A 26 2.25 -5.55 10.68
C ASP A 26 3.38 -6.19 9.84
N LEU A 27 3.09 -7.29 9.14
CA LEU A 27 4.10 -8.05 8.38
C LEU A 27 4.04 -7.83 6.87
N THR A 28 3.03 -7.12 6.36
CA THR A 28 3.04 -6.76 4.94
C THR A 28 3.86 -5.48 4.76
N PRO A 29 4.79 -5.41 3.78
CA PRO A 29 5.50 -4.17 3.47
C PRO A 29 4.55 -3.00 3.15
N LEU A 30 3.36 -3.32 2.65
CA LEU A 30 2.33 -2.35 2.33
C LEU A 30 1.77 -1.66 3.60
N ASP A 31 1.47 -2.43 4.63
CA ASP A 31 0.93 -1.90 5.89
C ASP A 31 2.03 -1.32 6.79
N PHE A 32 3.19 -2.00 6.88
CA PHE A 32 4.32 -1.57 7.70
C PHE A 32 4.95 -0.27 7.21
N PHE A 33 5.21 -0.18 5.90
CA PHE A 33 5.91 0.97 5.32
C PHE A 33 4.97 1.86 4.50
N TYR A 34 4.38 1.32 3.43
CA TYR A 34 3.74 2.15 2.41
C TYR A 34 2.57 2.99 2.96
N TYR A 35 1.60 2.36 3.63
CA TYR A 35 0.45 3.08 4.20
C TYR A 35 0.84 4.00 5.37
N GLY A 36 1.81 3.62 6.19
CA GLY A 36 2.32 4.47 7.26
C GLY A 36 2.97 5.74 6.71
N TYR A 37 3.90 5.58 5.77
CA TYR A 37 4.62 6.66 5.11
C TYR A 37 3.67 7.61 4.36
N LEU A 38 2.75 7.06 3.55
CA LEU A 38 1.77 7.84 2.82
C LEU A 38 0.92 8.70 3.75
N LYS A 39 0.37 8.13 4.82
CA LYS A 39 -0.45 8.89 5.77
C LYS A 39 0.34 10.04 6.38
N THR A 40 1.57 9.79 6.85
CA THR A 40 2.41 10.85 7.39
C THR A 40 2.58 12.00 6.40
N LYS A 41 2.88 11.70 5.14
CA LYS A 41 3.13 12.72 4.11
C LYS A 41 1.88 13.43 3.61
N ILE A 42 0.79 12.71 3.38
CA ILE A 42 -0.46 13.29 2.87
C ILE A 42 -1.09 14.21 3.93
N TYR A 43 -1.00 13.83 5.21
CA TYR A 43 -1.59 14.61 6.31
C TYR A 43 -0.67 15.67 6.90
N GLU A 44 0.58 15.80 6.45
CA GLU A 44 1.47 16.93 6.78
C GLU A 44 0.81 18.28 6.40
N ILE A 45 0.10 18.31 5.28
CA ILE A 45 -0.66 19.48 4.81
C ILE A 45 -2.09 19.06 4.54
N ARG A 46 -3.03 19.64 5.28
CA ARG A 46 -4.47 19.42 5.09
C ARG A 46 -4.88 19.76 3.66
N SER A 47 -5.52 18.81 2.97
CA SER A 47 -6.18 19.07 1.69
C SER A 47 -7.55 19.74 1.90
N GLU A 48 -7.91 20.62 0.98
CA GLU A 48 -9.19 21.33 0.99
C GLU A 48 -10.31 20.55 0.31
N ASN A 49 -9.96 19.69 -0.66
CA ASN A 49 -10.90 18.89 -1.41
C ASN A 49 -10.34 17.50 -1.76
N LEU A 50 -11.21 16.66 -2.35
CA LEU A 50 -10.90 15.27 -2.69
C LEU A 50 -9.85 15.16 -3.80
N GLU A 51 -9.88 16.05 -4.80
CA GLU A 51 -8.98 16.02 -5.95
C GLU A 51 -7.54 16.29 -5.50
N GLU A 52 -7.33 17.32 -4.67
CA GLU A 52 -6.02 17.63 -4.08
C GLU A 52 -5.49 16.46 -3.24
N MET A 53 -6.37 15.78 -2.50
CA MET A 53 -5.97 14.61 -1.70
C MET A 53 -5.58 13.42 -2.59
N GLN A 54 -6.28 13.18 -3.70
CA GLN A 54 -5.93 12.16 -4.68
C GLN A 54 -4.60 12.47 -5.37
N GLU A 55 -4.39 13.72 -5.78
CA GLU A 55 -3.14 14.16 -6.39
C GLU A 55 -1.96 14.00 -5.42
N LYS A 56 -2.13 14.37 -4.14
CA LYS A 56 -1.13 14.14 -3.10
C LYS A 56 -0.79 12.66 -2.93
N ILE A 57 -1.79 11.77 -2.91
CA ILE A 57 -1.55 10.31 -2.83
C ILE A 57 -0.65 9.85 -3.98
N VAL A 58 -0.98 10.24 -5.21
CA VAL A 58 -0.23 9.85 -6.41
C VAL A 58 1.19 10.41 -6.37
N ASN A 59 1.34 11.71 -6.06
CA ASN A 59 2.63 12.38 -6.03
C ASN A 59 3.56 11.80 -4.95
N VAL A 60 3.05 11.58 -3.74
CA VAL A 60 3.84 10.97 -2.66
C VAL A 60 4.20 9.53 -3.03
N SER A 61 3.26 8.75 -3.57
CA SER A 61 3.55 7.37 -3.99
C SER A 61 4.65 7.31 -5.06
N ASN A 62 4.63 8.22 -6.03
CA ASN A 62 5.63 8.29 -7.09
C ASN A 62 6.99 8.81 -6.61
N SER A 63 7.05 9.48 -5.45
CA SER A 63 8.30 9.95 -4.85
C SER A 63 9.09 8.84 -4.15
N ILE A 64 8.49 7.66 -3.93
CA ILE A 64 9.14 6.52 -3.30
C ILE A 64 10.06 5.86 -4.32
N THR A 65 11.37 5.96 -4.10
CA THR A 65 12.40 5.30 -4.91
C THR A 65 12.83 3.98 -4.28
N PRO A 66 13.25 2.98 -5.07
CA PRO A 66 14.03 1.86 -4.54
C PRO A 66 15.37 2.37 -3.99
N ASP A 67 15.89 1.71 -2.95
CA ASP A 67 17.29 1.84 -2.54
C ASP A 67 18.26 1.32 -3.62
#